data_AF-A0A3C1NK73-F1
#
_entry.id   AF-A0A3C1NK73-F1
#
_cell.length_a   1.000
_cell.length_b   1.000
_cell.length_c   1.000
_cell.angle_alpha   90.00
_cell.angle_beta   90.00
_cell.angle_gamma   90.00
#
_symmetry.space_group_name_H-M   'P 1'
#
loop_
_entity.id
_entity.type
_entity.pdbx_description
1 polymer ?
#
loop_
_entity_poly.entity_id
_entity_poly.type
_entity_poly.pdbx_seq_one_letter_code
_entity_poly.pdbx_strand_id
1 'polypeptide(L)'
;IRMGVSSDNILLSNEAAIFTRFTQYQRELSVRNGSSLRFSFPEPQPRQGLSMYEGSSVSSFRHHWDPLTDSLLNSIYPANQSYQVGTNKTGWVAAGTVLNPGSSGEVSLSVALPSNYTNANSLVYLVSEQMPLVQALQGDQAQRRFRSGLLPVNQSIRLIVLSKQDNIYFMGTQTVITQPSSTGVQQVNIIPVISSLQQVNAMLDGL
;
A
#
# COMPACT_ATOMS: atom_id res chain seq x y z
N ILE A 1 1.45 9.00 1.12
CA ILE A 1 1.53 7.65 0.51
C ILE A 1 0.66 6.69 1.32
N ARG A 2 -0.46 6.23 0.76
CA ARG A 2 -1.39 5.28 1.39
C ARG A 2 -1.10 3.88 0.82
N MET A 3 -0.03 3.27 1.32
CA MET A 3 0.53 2.03 0.77
C MET A 3 0.08 0.82 1.58
N GLY A 4 -0.35 -0.26 0.93
CA GLY A 4 -0.23 -1.62 1.50
C GLY A 4 -1.54 -2.39 1.72
N VAL A 5 -1.37 -3.62 2.21
CA VAL A 5 -2.44 -4.53 2.66
C VAL A 5 -2.28 -4.80 4.14
N SER A 6 -3.37 -5.16 4.80
CA SER A 6 -3.33 -5.80 6.10
C SER A 6 -2.60 -7.15 6.02
N SER A 7 -2.26 -7.70 7.19
CA SER A 7 -1.77 -9.07 7.34
C SER A 7 -2.61 -10.13 6.61
N ASP A 8 -3.90 -9.88 6.41
CA ASP A 8 -4.85 -10.79 5.76
C ASP A 8 -4.98 -10.56 4.25
N ASN A 9 -4.07 -9.79 3.64
CA ASN A 9 -4.12 -9.36 2.23
C ASN A 9 -5.35 -8.52 1.86
N ILE A 10 -6.01 -7.92 2.85
CA ILE A 10 -7.12 -6.99 2.65
C ILE A 10 -6.54 -5.59 2.48
N LEU A 11 -7.06 -4.83 1.54
CA LEU A 11 -6.57 -3.46 1.32
C LEU A 11 -6.85 -2.58 2.53
N LEU A 12 -5.89 -1.73 2.87
CA LEU A 12 -6.05 -0.77 3.97
C LEU A 12 -6.17 0.65 3.41
N SER A 13 -7.30 1.31 3.68
CA SER A 13 -7.44 2.74 3.44
C SER A 13 -6.85 3.50 4.62
N ASN A 14 -5.65 4.04 4.45
CA ASN A 14 -4.98 4.85 5.46
C ASN A 14 -5.45 6.30 5.40
N GLU A 15 -5.92 6.84 6.52
CA GLU A 15 -6.30 8.25 6.67
C GLU A 15 -5.17 9.09 7.28
N ALA A 16 -4.35 8.46 8.13
CA ALA A 16 -3.14 9.05 8.67
C ALA A 16 -2.03 7.99 8.64
N ALA A 17 -0.81 8.38 8.26
CA ALA A 17 0.35 7.51 8.32
C ALA A 17 1.60 8.32 8.62
N ILE A 18 2.46 7.79 9.49
CA ILE A 18 3.70 8.43 9.90
C ILE A 18 4.81 7.40 10.07
N PHE A 19 6.03 7.80 9.69
CA PHE A 19 7.25 7.10 10.04
C PHE A 19 8.00 7.88 11.11
N THR A 20 8.29 7.25 12.24
CA THR A 20 9.11 7.88 13.29
C THR A 20 10.35 7.08 13.60
N ARG A 21 11.48 7.76 13.73
CA ARG A 21 12.75 7.13 14.05
C ARG A 21 13.59 8.06 14.90
N PHE A 22 14.01 7.57 16.07
CA PHE A 22 14.91 8.28 16.97
C PHE A 22 16.23 7.52 17.04
N THR A 23 17.34 8.24 16.92
CA THR A 23 18.67 7.59 16.95
C THR A 23 19.61 8.34 17.88
N GLN A 24 20.45 7.60 18.60
CA GLN A 24 21.54 8.14 19.39
C GLN A 24 22.75 7.23 19.24
N TYR A 25 23.91 7.79 18.88
CA TYR A 25 25.15 7.04 18.61
C TYR A 25 24.93 5.86 17.63
N GLN A 26 24.20 6.12 16.54
CA GLN A 26 23.82 5.13 15.52
C GLN A 26 22.96 3.96 16.02
N ARG A 27 22.46 4.02 17.25
CA ARG A 27 21.49 3.05 17.78
C ARG A 27 20.09 3.63 17.70
N GLU A 28 19.15 2.80 17.29
CA GLU A 28 17.74 3.15 17.28
C GLU A 28 17.19 3.12 18.71
N LEU A 29 16.46 4.17 19.07
CA LEU A 29 15.83 4.30 20.38
C LEU A 29 14.36 3.89 20.28
N SER A 30 13.84 3.30 21.36
CA SER A 30 12.42 2.98 21.49
C SER A 30 11.72 3.99 22.40
N VAL A 31 10.40 4.13 22.23
CA VAL A 31 9.58 4.86 23.21
C VAL A 31 9.66 4.13 24.55
N ARG A 32 9.83 4.88 25.64
CA ARG A 32 9.86 4.32 27.00
C ARG A 32 8.52 3.65 27.31
N ASN A 33 8.56 2.51 28.00
CA ASN A 33 7.35 1.82 28.44
C ASN A 33 6.40 2.75 29.22
N GLY A 34 5.10 2.69 28.93
CA GLY A 34 4.07 3.57 29.49
C GLY A 34 4.05 5.01 28.94
N SER A 35 4.91 5.35 27.98
CA SER A 35 4.89 6.65 27.28
C SER A 35 4.33 6.49 25.86
N SER A 36 3.79 7.58 25.30
CA SER A 36 3.33 7.62 23.92
C SER A 36 3.79 8.90 23.22
N LEU A 37 4.11 8.79 21.95
CA LEU A 37 4.21 9.91 21.02
C LEU A 37 2.80 10.39 20.68
N ARG A 38 2.64 11.68 20.37
CA ARG A 38 1.35 12.27 19.96
C ARG A 38 1.52 13.07 18.70
N PHE A 39 0.63 12.83 17.74
CA PHE A 39 0.60 13.49 16.43
C PHE A 39 -0.81 14.03 16.16
N SER A 40 -0.87 15.13 15.44
CA SER A 40 -2.10 15.74 14.96
C SER A 40 -2.06 15.79 13.44
N PHE A 41 -3.01 15.14 12.78
CA PHE A 41 -3.15 15.15 11.32
C PHE A 41 -4.35 16.02 10.96
N PRO A 42 -4.16 17.11 10.18
CA PRO A 42 -5.28 17.90 9.69
C PRO A 42 -6.21 17.06 8.82
N GLU A 43 -7.51 17.09 9.11
CA GLU A 43 -8.55 16.40 8.35
C GLU A 43 -9.85 17.18 8.52
N PRO A 44 -10.35 17.90 7.50
CA PRO A 44 -11.56 18.71 7.61
C PRO A 44 -12.80 17.93 8.08
N GLN A 45 -12.91 16.64 7.71
CA GLN A 45 -14.04 15.79 8.08
C GLN A 45 -13.55 14.44 8.64
N PRO A 46 -13.09 14.42 9.91
CA PRO A 46 -12.49 13.23 10.48
C PRO A 46 -13.55 12.15 10.73
N ARG A 47 -13.31 10.98 10.15
CA ARG A 47 -14.19 9.81 10.23
C ARG A 47 -14.00 9.06 11.54
N GLN A 48 -15.07 8.47 12.04
CA GLN A 48 -15.01 7.59 13.21
C GLN A 48 -14.68 6.14 12.82
N GLY A 49 -14.32 5.32 13.80
CA GLY A 49 -14.14 3.87 13.61
C GLY A 49 -12.82 3.48 12.94
N LEU A 50 -11.81 4.35 12.94
CA LEU A 50 -10.48 4.01 12.46
C LEU A 50 -9.76 3.10 13.47
N SER A 51 -8.99 2.15 12.95
CA SER A 51 -8.09 1.30 13.72
C SER A 51 -6.64 1.70 13.48
N MET A 52 -5.79 1.43 14.46
CA MET A 52 -4.34 1.68 14.38
C MET A 52 -3.62 0.43 13.86
N TYR A 53 -2.60 0.64 13.04
CA TYR A 53 -1.79 -0.41 12.44
C TYR A 53 -0.30 -0.05 12.52
N GLU A 54 0.53 -1.06 12.75
CA GLU A 54 1.98 -0.98 12.65
C GLU A 54 2.41 -1.50 11.27
N GLY A 55 3.27 -0.73 10.61
CA GLY A 55 3.80 -1.08 9.31
C GLY A 55 5.06 -1.92 9.45
N SER A 56 4.98 -3.20 9.12
CA SER A 56 6.14 -4.07 9.00
C SER A 56 6.63 -4.05 7.54
N SER A 57 7.93 -3.79 7.34
CA SER A 57 8.53 -3.83 6.00
C SER A 57 9.02 -5.23 5.71
N VAL A 58 8.30 -5.96 4.85
CA VAL A 58 8.73 -7.29 4.36
C VAL A 58 9.86 -7.14 3.33
N SER A 59 9.88 -6.02 2.60
CA SER A 59 10.98 -5.59 1.73
C SER A 59 10.93 -4.07 1.55
N SER A 60 11.92 -3.47 0.89
CA SER A 60 12.00 -2.02 0.65
C SER A 60 10.76 -1.39 -0.01
N PHE A 61 9.91 -2.21 -0.66
CA PHE A 61 8.72 -1.76 -1.38
C PHE A 61 7.44 -2.50 -0.96
N ARG A 62 7.51 -3.36 0.07
CA ARG A 62 6.36 -4.12 0.57
C ARG A 62 6.16 -3.82 2.05
N HIS A 63 5.02 -3.25 2.34
CA HIS A 63 4.56 -2.93 3.68
C HIS A 63 3.33 -3.77 3.99
N HIS A 64 3.37 -4.48 5.11
CA HIS A 64 2.21 -5.10 5.72
C HIS A 64 1.76 -4.24 6.89
N TRP A 65 0.45 -4.16 7.08
CA TRP A 65 -0.16 -3.47 8.21
C TRP A 65 -0.71 -4.47 9.19
N ASP A 66 -0.08 -4.54 10.35
CA ASP A 66 -0.48 -5.41 11.45
C ASP A 66 -1.31 -4.59 12.45
N PRO A 67 -2.50 -5.04 12.85
CA PRO A 67 -3.37 -4.27 13.74
C PRO A 67 -2.71 -4.10 15.12
N LEU A 68 -2.73 -2.86 15.62
CA LEU A 68 -2.28 -2.55 16.98
C LEU A 68 -3.44 -2.78 17.96
N THR A 69 -3.36 -3.87 18.73
CA THR A 69 -4.41 -4.28 19.66
C THR A 69 -4.35 -3.60 21.03
N ASP A 70 -3.21 -3.02 21.41
CA ASP A 70 -3.07 -2.26 22.66
C ASP A 70 -3.59 -0.83 22.49
N SER A 71 -4.86 -0.63 22.82
CA SER A 71 -5.57 0.65 22.69
C SER A 71 -5.19 1.70 23.75
N LEU A 72 -4.50 1.31 24.83
CA LEU A 72 -4.12 2.24 25.89
C LEU A 72 -2.98 3.16 25.45
N LEU A 73 -2.04 2.60 24.68
CA LEU A 73 -0.86 3.31 24.20
C LEU A 73 -0.89 3.61 22.71
N ASN A 74 -1.80 2.97 21.96
CA ASN A 74 -2.03 3.22 20.54
C ASN A 74 -3.49 3.61 20.31
N SER A 75 -3.74 4.89 20.05
CA SER A 75 -5.08 5.42 19.93
C SER A 75 -5.18 6.38 18.77
N ILE A 76 -6.38 6.40 18.17
CA ILE A 76 -6.80 7.45 17.26
C ILE A 76 -8.17 7.92 17.69
N TYR A 77 -8.35 9.24 17.74
CA TYR A 77 -9.65 9.83 17.90
C TYR A 77 -9.82 11.06 16.99
N PRO A 78 -11.02 11.26 16.44
CA PRO A 78 -11.34 12.48 15.72
C PRO A 78 -11.41 13.66 16.72
N ALA A 79 -10.87 14.80 16.31
CA ALA A 79 -11.00 16.08 16.98
C ALA A 79 -11.52 17.13 15.97
N ASN A 80 -11.67 18.39 16.39
CA ASN A 80 -12.11 19.42 15.46
C ASN A 80 -11.10 19.57 14.30
N GLN A 81 -11.55 19.22 13.09
CA GLN A 81 -10.76 19.27 11.85
C GLN A 81 -9.40 18.54 11.91
N SER A 82 -9.29 17.48 12.71
CA SER A 82 -8.06 16.68 12.81
C SER A 82 -8.29 15.28 13.33
N TYR A 83 -7.31 14.41 13.10
CA TYR A 83 -7.10 13.20 13.89
C TYR A 83 -6.01 13.43 14.91
N GLN A 84 -6.26 13.03 16.15
CA GLN A 84 -5.24 12.93 17.19
C GLN A 84 -4.81 11.47 17.30
N VAL A 85 -3.52 11.23 17.13
CA VAL A 85 -2.93 9.89 17.13
C VAL A 85 -1.93 9.79 18.26
N GLY A 86 -2.13 8.83 19.16
CA GLY A 86 -1.16 8.41 20.16
C GLY A 86 -0.54 7.06 19.78
N THR A 87 0.78 6.90 19.90
CA THR A 87 1.42 5.60 19.69
C THR A 87 2.68 5.42 20.54
N ASN A 88 2.94 4.21 21.01
CA ASN A 88 4.21 3.83 21.62
C ASN A 88 5.18 3.13 20.64
N LYS A 89 4.84 3.08 19.35
CA LYS A 89 5.65 2.46 18.31
C LYS A 89 6.54 3.48 17.61
N THR A 90 7.74 3.03 17.24
CA THR A 90 8.60 3.67 16.24
C THR A 90 8.48 2.88 14.93
N GLY A 91 8.95 3.45 13.83
CA GLY A 91 8.72 2.91 12.50
C GLY A 91 7.44 3.45 11.88
N TRP A 92 6.85 2.69 10.96
CA TRP A 92 5.60 3.05 10.31
C TRP A 92 4.42 2.77 11.23
N VAL A 93 3.57 3.77 11.41
CA VAL A 93 2.28 3.65 12.07
C VAL A 93 1.24 4.30 11.18
N ALA A 94 0.11 3.65 10.99
CA ALA A 94 -1.01 4.20 10.27
C ALA A 94 -2.31 4.05 11.04
N ALA A 95 -3.25 4.92 10.73
CA ALA A 95 -4.63 4.79 11.12
C ALA A 95 -5.48 4.68 9.87
N GLY A 96 -6.33 3.66 9.85
CA GLY A 96 -7.09 3.33 8.66
C GLY A 96 -8.24 2.39 8.93
N THR A 97 -8.90 2.01 7.85
CA THR A 97 -9.94 0.99 7.86
C THR A 97 -9.62 -0.05 6.80
N VAL A 98 -9.90 -1.30 7.11
CA VAL A 98 -9.86 -2.37 6.12
C VAL A 98 -10.97 -2.11 5.10
N LEU A 99 -10.59 -2.07 3.82
CA LEU A 99 -11.53 -1.96 2.74
C LEU A 99 -12.20 -3.32 2.56
N ASN A 100 -13.34 -3.49 3.22
CA ASN A 100 -14.19 -4.64 2.98
C ASN A 100 -15.06 -4.35 1.73
N PRO A 101 -14.96 -5.16 0.67
CA PRO A 101 -15.71 -4.97 -0.57
C PRO A 101 -17.22 -5.20 -0.44
N GLY A 102 -17.69 -5.65 0.73
CA GLY A 102 -19.11 -5.82 1.01
C GLY A 102 -19.77 -6.83 0.07
N SER A 103 -21.04 -6.61 -0.27
CA SER A 103 -21.82 -7.53 -1.12
C SER A 103 -21.47 -7.45 -2.62
N SER A 104 -20.58 -6.53 -3.01
CA SER A 104 -20.23 -6.35 -4.43
C SER A 104 -19.40 -7.51 -4.99
N GLY A 105 -18.70 -8.24 -4.12
CA GLY A 105 -17.83 -9.36 -4.50
C GLY A 105 -16.36 -8.94 -4.64
N GLU A 106 -15.50 -9.96 -4.66
CA GLU A 106 -14.05 -9.81 -4.57
C GLU A 106 -13.35 -10.39 -5.80
N VAL A 107 -12.29 -9.74 -6.23
CA VAL A 107 -11.38 -10.28 -7.24
C VAL A 107 -9.94 -9.90 -6.92
N SER A 108 -9.00 -10.79 -7.21
CA SER A 108 -7.57 -10.47 -7.22
C SER A 108 -7.10 -10.25 -8.66
N LEU A 109 -6.23 -9.27 -8.88
CA LEU A 109 -5.57 -9.07 -10.17
C LEU A 109 -4.30 -9.92 -10.22
N SER A 110 -4.12 -10.64 -11.33
CA SER A 110 -2.92 -11.42 -11.62
C SER A 110 -2.29 -10.91 -12.91
N VAL A 111 -1.20 -10.18 -12.75
CA VAL A 111 -0.50 -9.47 -13.83
C VAL A 111 0.66 -10.34 -14.33
N ALA A 112 0.62 -10.74 -15.61
CA ALA A 112 1.78 -11.34 -16.28
C ALA A 112 2.58 -10.27 -17.02
N LEU A 113 3.91 -10.41 -16.94
CA LEU A 113 4.86 -9.65 -17.73
C LEU A 113 5.60 -10.61 -18.69
N PRO A 114 6.17 -10.12 -19.79
CA PRO A 114 7.07 -10.92 -20.64
C PRO A 114 8.25 -11.50 -19.85
N SER A 115 8.85 -12.59 -20.33
CA SER A 115 9.80 -13.42 -19.58
C SER A 115 11.09 -12.72 -19.13
N ASN A 116 11.45 -11.60 -19.76
CA ASN A 116 12.61 -10.78 -19.37
C ASN A 116 12.32 -9.88 -18.14
N TYR A 117 11.05 -9.72 -17.75
CA TYR A 117 10.64 -8.94 -16.60
C TYR A 117 10.27 -9.88 -15.44
N THR A 118 11.17 -9.98 -14.46
CA THR A 118 11.06 -10.89 -13.31
C THR A 118 10.77 -10.13 -12.03
N ASN A 119 10.42 -10.86 -10.96
CA ASN A 119 10.32 -10.33 -9.60
C ASN A 119 11.64 -9.73 -9.07
N ALA A 120 12.79 -10.06 -9.67
CA ALA A 120 14.09 -9.53 -9.27
C ALA A 120 14.39 -8.14 -9.84
N ASN A 121 13.80 -7.81 -10.99
CA ASN A 121 14.11 -6.57 -11.72
C ASN A 121 12.89 -5.69 -11.98
N SER A 122 11.69 -6.11 -11.57
CA SER A 122 10.43 -5.43 -11.86
C SER A 122 9.53 -5.34 -10.62
N LEU A 123 8.86 -4.21 -10.50
CA LEU A 123 7.83 -3.92 -9.51
C LEU A 123 6.52 -3.61 -10.24
N VAL A 124 5.40 -4.09 -9.68
CA VAL A 124 4.07 -3.78 -10.19
C VAL A 124 3.28 -3.12 -9.07
N TYR A 125 2.71 -1.96 -9.37
CA TYR A 125 1.86 -1.20 -8.48
C TYR A 125 0.45 -1.15 -9.03
N LEU A 126 -0.50 -1.18 -8.12
CA LEU A 126 -1.90 -0.87 -8.33
C LEU A 126 -2.16 0.50 -7.71
N VAL A 127 -2.84 1.38 -8.45
CA VAL A 127 -3.30 2.69 -7.99
C VAL A 127 -4.79 2.80 -8.32
N SER A 128 -5.59 3.26 -7.36
CA SER A 128 -6.98 3.63 -7.60
C SER A 128 -7.17 5.12 -7.34
N GLU A 129 -7.95 5.77 -8.20
CA GLU A 129 -8.40 7.16 -7.99
C GLU A 129 -9.72 7.19 -7.22
N GLN A 130 -10.51 6.12 -7.31
CA GLN A 130 -11.81 5.99 -6.64
C GLN A 130 -11.65 5.64 -5.15
N MET A 131 -10.55 4.97 -4.82
CA MET A 131 -10.15 4.66 -3.44
C MET A 131 -8.71 5.12 -3.30
N PRO A 132 -8.36 5.99 -2.33
CA PRO A 132 -7.02 6.57 -2.24
C PRO A 132 -6.02 5.51 -1.77
N LEU A 133 -5.59 4.66 -2.71
CA LEU A 133 -4.92 3.40 -2.47
C LEU A 133 -3.79 3.20 -3.48
N VAL A 134 -2.62 2.85 -2.94
CA VAL A 134 -1.49 2.35 -3.71
C VAL A 134 -1.07 0.99 -3.13
N GLN A 135 -0.96 -0.05 -3.96
CA GLN A 135 -0.52 -1.36 -3.51
C GLN A 135 0.61 -1.88 -4.41
N ALA A 136 1.73 -2.30 -3.82
CA ALA A 136 2.70 -3.12 -4.53
C ALA A 136 2.18 -4.56 -4.62
N LEU A 137 2.15 -5.13 -5.82
CA LEU A 137 1.74 -6.51 -6.04
C LEU A 137 2.86 -7.48 -5.67
N GLN A 138 2.48 -8.65 -5.17
CA GLN A 138 3.41 -9.70 -4.78
C GLN A 138 3.79 -10.58 -5.98
N GLY A 139 5.09 -10.75 -6.22
CA GLY A 139 5.58 -11.73 -7.18
C GLY A 139 5.24 -13.17 -6.74
N ASP A 140 4.50 -13.88 -7.58
CA ASP A 140 4.23 -15.31 -7.52
C ASP A 140 5.21 -16.02 -8.47
N GLN A 141 6.27 -16.59 -7.90
CA GLN A 141 7.33 -17.23 -8.67
C GLN A 141 6.86 -18.50 -9.39
N ALA A 142 5.93 -19.25 -8.78
CA ALA A 142 5.42 -20.49 -9.35
C ALA A 142 4.62 -20.20 -10.63
N GLN A 143 3.83 -19.13 -10.62
CA GLN A 143 3.03 -18.73 -11.77
C GLN A 143 3.70 -17.72 -12.70
N ARG A 144 4.84 -17.14 -12.29
CA ARG A 144 5.54 -16.04 -12.99
C ARG A 144 4.64 -14.82 -13.19
N ARG A 145 3.94 -14.41 -12.14
CA ARG A 145 2.98 -13.28 -12.17
C ARG A 145 3.12 -12.41 -10.95
N PHE A 146 2.50 -11.24 -10.97
CA PHE A 146 2.34 -10.36 -9.82
C PHE A 146 0.88 -10.39 -9.39
N ARG A 147 0.61 -10.61 -8.11
CA ARG A 147 -0.74 -10.73 -7.55
C ARG A 147 -1.07 -9.57 -6.62
N SER A 148 -2.28 -9.03 -6.73
CA SER A 148 -2.81 -8.05 -5.77
C SER A 148 -3.41 -8.74 -4.55
N GLY A 149 -3.80 -7.93 -3.57
CA GLY A 149 -4.76 -8.34 -2.55
C GLY A 149 -6.17 -8.45 -3.14
N LEU A 150 -7.15 -8.68 -2.26
CA LEU A 150 -8.56 -8.70 -2.66
C LEU A 150 -9.04 -7.28 -2.96
N LEU A 151 -9.64 -7.10 -4.14
CA LEU A 151 -10.19 -5.84 -4.62
C LEU A 151 -11.72 -5.96 -4.75
N PRO A 152 -12.47 -4.89 -4.46
CA PRO A 152 -13.86 -4.82 -4.86
C PRO A 152 -13.98 -4.90 -6.38
N VAL A 153 -15.03 -5.56 -6.88
CA VAL A 153 -15.36 -5.53 -8.31
C VAL A 153 -15.90 -4.14 -8.70
N ASN A 154 -15.90 -3.85 -10.01
CA ASN A 154 -16.32 -2.59 -10.62
C ASN A 154 -15.50 -1.35 -10.19
N GLN A 155 -14.24 -1.55 -9.83
CA GLN A 155 -13.29 -0.49 -9.52
C GLN A 155 -12.37 -0.24 -10.71
N SER A 156 -12.19 1.04 -11.06
CA SER A 156 -11.18 1.46 -12.02
C SER A 156 -9.82 1.51 -11.34
N ILE A 157 -8.90 0.69 -11.84
CA ILE A 157 -7.56 0.49 -11.29
C ILE A 157 -6.53 0.78 -12.38
N ARG A 158 -5.55 1.61 -12.05
CA ARG A 158 -4.35 1.83 -12.87
C ARG A 158 -3.23 0.92 -12.37
N LEU A 159 -2.82 -0.02 -13.22
CA LEU A 159 -1.64 -0.84 -13.01
C LEU A 159 -0.41 -0.13 -13.59
N ILE A 160 0.68 -0.13 -12.85
CA ILE A 160 1.94 0.51 -13.20
C ILE A 160 3.06 -0.49 -12.99
N VAL A 161 3.80 -0.79 -14.04
CA VAL A 161 4.96 -1.67 -14.03
C VAL A 161 6.21 -0.81 -14.17
N LEU A 162 7.16 -0.98 -13.26
CA LEU A 162 8.48 -0.36 -13.33
C LEU A 162 9.52 -1.47 -13.33
N SER A 163 10.42 -1.46 -14.30
CA SER A 163 11.54 -2.40 -14.37
C SER A 163 12.86 -1.68 -14.64
N LYS A 164 13.96 -2.25 -14.15
CA LYS A 164 15.32 -1.77 -14.42
C LYS A 164 16.21 -2.94 -14.82
N GLN A 165 16.82 -2.86 -16.01
CA GLN A 165 17.74 -3.86 -16.54
C GLN A 165 18.92 -3.13 -17.17
N ASP A 166 20.16 -3.48 -16.79
CA ASP A 166 21.39 -2.87 -17.32
C ASP A 166 21.36 -1.33 -17.36
N ASN A 167 20.82 -0.73 -16.29
CA ASN A 167 20.63 0.71 -16.13
C ASN A 167 19.63 1.38 -17.10
N ILE A 168 18.91 0.60 -17.89
CA ILE A 168 17.77 1.01 -18.70
C ILE A 168 16.50 0.83 -17.88
N TYR A 169 15.64 1.84 -17.91
CA TYR A 169 14.33 1.80 -17.25
C TYR A 169 13.26 1.39 -18.26
N PHE A 170 12.28 0.63 -17.78
CA PHE A 170 11.12 0.24 -18.54
C PHE A 170 9.87 0.53 -17.72
N MET A 171 8.85 1.07 -18.38
CA MET A 171 7.56 1.37 -17.76
C MET A 171 6.42 0.79 -18.61
N GLY A 172 5.42 0.23 -17.94
CA GLY A 172 4.16 -0.14 -18.56
C GLY A 172 3.01 0.37 -17.71
N THR A 173 1.96 0.89 -18.32
CA THR A 173 0.76 1.31 -17.60
C THR A 173 -0.48 0.79 -18.28
N GLN A 174 -1.43 0.29 -17.51
CA GLN A 174 -2.72 -0.14 -18.03
C GLN A 174 -3.82 0.14 -17.02
N THR A 175 -4.91 0.76 -17.49
CA THR A 175 -6.12 0.89 -16.70
C THR A 175 -7.01 -0.33 -16.94
N VAL A 176 -7.51 -0.93 -15.86
CA VAL A 176 -8.42 -2.07 -15.88
C VAL A 176 -9.60 -1.80 -14.96
N ILE A 177 -10.77 -2.30 -15.33
CA ILE A 177 -11.92 -2.34 -14.43
C ILE A 177 -11.94 -3.75 -13.80
N THR A 178 -12.01 -3.83 -12.48
CA THR A 178 -12.13 -5.10 -11.77
C THR A 178 -13.49 -5.74 -12.10
N GLN A 179 -13.49 -7.02 -12.47
CA GLN A 179 -14.68 -7.76 -12.88
C GLN A 179 -14.84 -9.03 -12.03
N PRO A 180 -16.08 -9.51 -11.81
CA PRO A 180 -16.30 -10.81 -11.20
C PRO A 180 -15.57 -11.91 -11.98
N SER A 181 -14.95 -12.84 -11.25
CA SER A 181 -14.25 -14.00 -11.84
C SER A 181 -14.69 -15.28 -11.14
N SER A 182 -15.01 -16.32 -11.92
CA SER A 182 -15.36 -17.65 -11.40
C SER A 182 -14.22 -18.31 -10.62
N THR A 183 -12.98 -17.87 -10.85
CA THR A 183 -11.78 -18.34 -10.15
C THR A 183 -11.34 -17.41 -9.02
N GLY A 184 -12.03 -16.27 -8.82
CA GLY A 184 -11.60 -15.19 -7.92
C GLY A 184 -10.36 -14.41 -8.40
N VAL A 185 -9.89 -14.69 -9.62
CA VAL A 185 -8.69 -14.06 -10.20
C VAL A 185 -9.02 -13.48 -11.57
N GLN A 186 -8.74 -12.20 -11.79
CA GLN A 186 -8.76 -11.56 -13.09
C GLN A 186 -7.34 -11.40 -13.62
N GLN A 187 -7.14 -11.88 -14.84
CA GLN A 187 -5.84 -11.93 -15.47
C GLN A 187 -5.58 -10.69 -16.32
N VAL A 188 -4.38 -10.12 -16.22
CA VAL A 188 -3.95 -8.94 -16.99
C VAL A 188 -2.56 -9.19 -17.53
N ASN A 189 -2.27 -8.72 -18.75
CA ASN A 189 -0.95 -8.81 -19.36
C ASN A 189 -0.47 -7.40 -19.67
N ILE A 190 0.72 -7.04 -19.18
CA ILE A 190 1.32 -5.72 -19.43
C ILE A 190 2.69 -5.93 -20.06
N ILE A 191 2.98 -5.18 -21.12
CA ILE A 191 4.28 -5.17 -21.79
C ILE A 191 4.95 -3.82 -21.50
N PRO A 192 5.96 -3.78 -20.61
CA PRO A 192 6.74 -2.57 -20.38
C PRO A 192 7.52 -2.17 -21.63
N VAL A 193 7.63 -0.86 -21.85
CA VAL A 193 8.43 -0.26 -22.92
C VAL A 193 9.60 0.52 -22.34
N ILE A 194 10.67 0.71 -23.11
CA ILE A 194 11.81 1.53 -22.68
C ILE A 194 11.30 2.92 -22.29
N SER A 195 11.74 3.42 -21.14
CA SER A 195 11.38 4.72 -20.61
C SER A 195 12.60 5.39 -20.01
N SER A 196 12.66 6.72 -20.05
CA SER A 196 13.68 7.48 -19.33
C SER A 196 13.30 7.62 -17.86
N LEU A 197 14.30 7.86 -17.00
CA LEU A 197 14.03 8.19 -15.59
C LEU A 197 13.13 9.43 -15.44
N GLN A 198 13.29 10.41 -16.35
CA GLN A 198 12.44 11.60 -16.38
C GLN A 198 10.97 11.25 -16.67
N GLN A 199 10.71 10.34 -17.62
CA GLN A 199 9.35 9.87 -17.92
C GLN A 199 8.73 9.11 -16.74
N VAL A 200 9.54 8.31 -16.04
CA VAL A 200 9.11 7.61 -14.83
C VAL A 200 8.73 8.62 -13.75
N ASN A 201 9.58 9.60 -13.47
CA ASN A 201 9.30 10.63 -12.45
C ASN A 201 8.07 11.46 -12.82
N ALA A 202 7.96 11.92 -14.07
CA ALA A 202 6.80 12.70 -14.53
C ALA A 202 5.49 11.93 -14.40
N MET A 203 5.51 10.60 -14.58
CA MET A 203 4.35 9.76 -14.35
C MET A 203 4.01 9.67 -12.85
N LEU A 204 5.01 9.45 -11.99
CA LEU A 204 4.83 9.35 -10.55
C LEU A 204 4.36 10.66 -9.91
N ASP A 205 4.85 11.81 -10.41
CA ASP A 205 4.45 13.14 -9.97
C ASP A 205 3.01 13.49 -10.39
N GLY A 206 2.46 12.77 -11.37
CA GLY A 206 1.10 12.92 -11.87
C GLY A 206 0.08 11.97 -11.23
N LEU A 207 0.47 11.21 -10.20
CA LEU A 207 -0.41 10.36 -9.38
C LEU A 207 -0.93 11.12 -8.16
#